data_AF-A0A955F7M7-F1
#
_entry.id   AF-A0A955F7M7-F1
#
_cell.length_a   1.000
_cell.length_b   1.000
_cell.length_c   1.000
_cell.angle_alpha   90.00
_cell.angle_beta   90.00
_cell.angle_gamma   90.00
#
_symmetry.space_group_name_H-M   'P 1'
#
loop_
_entity.id
_entity.type
_entity.pdbx_description
1 polymer ?
#
loop_
_entity_poly.entity_id
_entity_poly.type
_entity_poly.pdbx_seq_one_letter_code
_entity_poly.pdbx_strand_id
1 'polypeptide(L)'
;MVMFVVYGMLVSLMLEAVLVLVRLGKVARVVLSGFLILLTSIGSSILIVFHPSIAAFLLMCFTLPRTINIARVVENRMQQLELRRRSLHTFLYTTLASFVLLGYIIFFDETFAFSINFLLQAQFVAAVALAGSVFVARTHYRYRPSKQVPQELPTVSICIPARNETQDLAACIESVLASTYPKLEILVLDDCSHDKTPEIIKGYAHAGVRFVNGKEPRGDWLAKNAAYDRLADEARGDILLFMGVDVRLKPDSIQQLVAQMNDNDMISILPRRAPHSEAAFFIQPIRYWWELGVWRFTRRNPSVLSTLWAIRADTLKKLGTLESVKKAVEPEAVLARRVAAEKKYTFLIANETVGVTSMKRPKDQYQTALRKRYPQLHRRPEMVLLIMLFELVFLLLPYIFFVWFLLQGLKIATLLSLITILLLSIANAQVYKLSLQRLWPFGFISVPAQVFADWALLLRSMYLYEFNEVIWKERNICLPLLTVEKSLPILDSSI
;
A
#
# COMPACT_ATOMS: atom_id res chain seq x y z
N MET A 1 12.13 -11.99 -40.46
CA MET A 1 11.58 -12.66 -39.26
C MET A 1 11.12 -11.67 -38.20
N VAL A 2 11.95 -10.71 -37.77
CA VAL A 2 11.52 -9.58 -36.90
C VAL A 2 10.22 -8.93 -37.40
N MET A 3 10.19 -8.56 -38.69
CA MET A 3 9.00 -7.96 -39.31
C MET A 3 7.74 -8.83 -39.17
N PHE A 4 7.86 -10.16 -39.24
CA PHE A 4 6.71 -11.06 -39.06
C PHE A 4 6.17 -11.03 -37.62
N VAL A 5 7.07 -11.00 -36.63
CA VAL A 5 6.70 -10.82 -35.22
C VAL A 5 6.05 -9.45 -34.99
N VAL A 6 6.60 -8.40 -35.59
CA VAL A 6 6.02 -7.04 -35.57
C VAL A 6 4.58 -7.06 -36.08
N TYR A 7 4.34 -7.65 -37.26
CA TYR A 7 2.99 -7.76 -37.82
C TYR A 7 2.05 -8.54 -36.90
N GLY A 8 2.48 -9.71 -36.39
CA GLY A 8 1.67 -10.50 -35.46
C GLY A 8 1.32 -9.74 -34.18
N MET A 9 2.26 -8.94 -33.68
CA MET A 9 2.05 -8.09 -32.51
C MET A 9 1.09 -6.92 -32.79
N LEU A 10 1.20 -6.27 -33.95
CA LEU A 10 0.26 -5.22 -34.37
C LEU A 10 -1.16 -5.78 -34.49
N VAL A 11 -1.32 -6.95 -35.13
CA VAL A 11 -2.61 -7.65 -35.22
C VAL A 11 -3.16 -7.94 -33.83
N SER A 12 -2.32 -8.45 -32.92
CA SER A 12 -2.70 -8.69 -31.52
C SER A 12 -3.17 -7.40 -30.82
N LEU A 13 -2.48 -6.28 -31.00
CA LEU A 13 -2.86 -4.99 -30.40
C LEU A 13 -4.18 -4.46 -30.98
N MET A 14 -4.42 -4.60 -32.27
CA MET A 14 -5.70 -4.23 -32.90
C MET A 14 -6.86 -5.07 -32.36
N LEU A 15 -6.67 -6.38 -32.22
CA LEU A 15 -7.68 -7.29 -31.67
C LEU A 15 -7.96 -7.00 -30.18
N GLU A 16 -6.93 -6.66 -29.39
CA GLU A 16 -7.12 -6.24 -28.01
C GLU A 16 -7.85 -4.89 -27.92
N ALA A 17 -7.58 -3.96 -28.84
CA ALA A 17 -8.33 -2.70 -28.93
C ALA A 17 -9.82 -2.96 -29.18
N VAL A 18 -10.16 -3.90 -30.07
CA VAL A 18 -11.56 -4.33 -30.29
C VAL A 18 -12.16 -4.89 -28.99
N LEU A 19 -11.44 -5.76 -28.29
CA LEU A 19 -11.91 -6.34 -27.02
C LEU A 19 -12.19 -5.29 -25.94
N VAL A 20 -11.39 -4.23 -25.87
CA VAL A 20 -11.47 -3.19 -24.83
C VAL A 20 -12.44 -2.05 -25.21
N LEU A 21 -12.51 -1.68 -26.49
CA LEU A 21 -13.27 -0.52 -26.94
C LEU A 21 -14.69 -0.85 -27.39
N VAL A 22 -14.91 -2.05 -27.95
CA VAL A 22 -16.18 -2.47 -28.54
C VAL A 22 -16.95 -3.35 -27.58
N ARG A 23 -18.28 -3.14 -27.51
CA ARG A 23 -19.16 -3.96 -26.68
C ARG A 23 -19.45 -5.28 -27.39
N LEU A 24 -18.71 -6.32 -27.03
CA LEU A 24 -18.86 -7.67 -27.58
C LEU A 24 -19.78 -8.56 -26.73
N GLY A 25 -20.49 -9.48 -27.38
CA GLY A 25 -21.22 -10.56 -26.70
C GLY A 25 -20.29 -11.50 -25.92
N LYS A 26 -20.83 -12.25 -24.95
CA LYS A 26 -20.03 -13.14 -24.07
C LYS A 26 -19.19 -14.15 -24.87
N VAL A 27 -19.79 -14.82 -25.85
CA VAL A 27 -19.11 -15.81 -26.69
C VAL A 27 -17.97 -15.18 -27.49
N ALA A 28 -18.23 -14.05 -28.15
CA ALA A 28 -17.22 -13.32 -28.92
C ALA A 28 -16.03 -12.88 -28.04
N ARG A 29 -16.28 -12.40 -26.81
CA ARG A 29 -15.21 -12.05 -25.87
C ARG A 29 -14.33 -13.24 -25.52
N VAL A 30 -14.92 -14.40 -25.21
CA VAL A 30 -14.18 -15.60 -24.83
C VAL A 30 -13.31 -16.09 -25.98
N VAL A 31 -13.88 -16.22 -27.18
CA VAL A 31 -13.16 -16.69 -28.38
C VAL A 31 -12.01 -15.74 -28.73
N LEU A 32 -12.28 -14.44 -28.80
CA LEU A 32 -11.27 -13.42 -29.12
C LEU A 32 -10.14 -13.41 -28.08
N SER A 33 -10.48 -13.58 -26.80
CA SER A 33 -9.50 -13.62 -25.70
C SER A 33 -8.59 -14.84 -25.78
N GLY A 34 -9.13 -16.02 -26.08
CA GLY A 34 -8.33 -17.24 -26.28
C GLY A 34 -7.34 -17.09 -27.44
N PHE A 35 -7.81 -16.55 -28.57
CA PHE A 35 -6.94 -16.26 -29.72
C PHE A 35 -5.86 -15.23 -29.39
N LEU A 36 -6.20 -14.15 -28.69
CA LEU A 36 -5.27 -13.12 -28.27
C LEU A 36 -4.15 -13.67 -27.37
N ILE A 37 -4.49 -14.46 -26.36
CA ILE A 37 -3.51 -15.02 -25.41
C ILE A 37 -2.52 -15.94 -26.15
N LEU A 38 -3.00 -16.78 -27.06
CA LEU A 38 -2.13 -17.62 -27.90
C LEU A 38 -1.21 -16.77 -28.77
N LEU A 39 -1.77 -15.79 -29.49
CA LEU A 39 -1.03 -14.93 -30.40
C LEU A 39 0.06 -14.13 -29.67
N THR A 40 -0.25 -13.55 -28.49
CA THR A 40 0.74 -12.82 -27.70
C THR A 40 1.85 -13.72 -27.18
N SER A 41 1.50 -14.93 -26.71
CA SER A 41 2.47 -15.85 -26.09
C SER A 41 3.43 -16.45 -27.12
N ILE A 42 2.91 -16.81 -28.30
CA ILE A 42 3.71 -17.34 -29.40
C ILE A 42 4.60 -16.23 -29.95
N GLY A 43 4.05 -15.04 -30.19
CA GLY A 43 4.80 -13.90 -30.73
C GLY A 43 6.00 -13.50 -29.86
N SER A 44 5.81 -13.39 -28.53
CA SER A 44 6.91 -13.05 -27.61
C SER A 44 7.94 -14.16 -27.49
N SER A 45 7.52 -15.42 -27.50
CA SER A 45 8.43 -16.58 -27.41
C SER A 45 9.32 -16.66 -28.65
N ILE A 46 8.75 -16.51 -29.84
CA ILE A 46 9.50 -16.47 -31.11
C ILE A 46 10.50 -15.31 -31.06
N LEU A 47 10.09 -14.12 -30.62
CA LEU A 47 10.98 -12.97 -30.57
C LEU A 47 12.23 -13.22 -29.73
N ILE A 48 12.07 -13.77 -28.52
CA ILE A 48 13.20 -14.02 -27.61
C ILE A 48 14.16 -15.07 -28.16
N VAL A 49 13.64 -16.12 -28.78
CA VAL A 49 14.47 -17.19 -29.34
C VAL A 49 15.36 -16.66 -30.45
N PHE A 50 14.84 -15.76 -31.29
CA PHE A 50 15.58 -15.25 -32.44
C PHE A 50 16.34 -13.94 -32.18
N HIS A 51 15.91 -13.15 -31.20
CA HIS A 51 16.54 -11.90 -30.78
C HIS A 51 16.67 -11.90 -29.25
N PRO A 52 17.64 -12.65 -28.69
CA PRO A 52 17.83 -12.75 -27.25
C PRO A 52 18.43 -11.45 -26.70
N SER A 53 17.58 -10.46 -26.42
CA SER A 53 17.96 -9.19 -25.83
C SER A 53 17.15 -8.85 -24.58
N ILE A 54 17.64 -7.91 -23.78
CA ILE A 54 16.92 -7.39 -22.60
C ILE A 54 15.58 -6.78 -23.04
N ALA A 55 15.55 -6.08 -24.18
CA ALA A 55 14.34 -5.49 -24.70
C ALA A 55 13.30 -6.55 -25.10
N ALA A 56 13.73 -7.64 -25.76
CA ALA A 56 12.87 -8.77 -26.08
C ALA A 56 12.33 -9.47 -24.81
N PHE A 57 13.18 -9.65 -23.79
CA PHE A 57 12.77 -10.18 -22.49
C PHE A 57 11.73 -9.30 -21.80
N LEU A 58 11.97 -7.98 -21.73
CA LEU A 58 11.01 -7.02 -21.16
C LEU A 58 9.70 -7.05 -21.94
N LEU A 59 9.75 -7.15 -23.26
CA LEU A 59 8.54 -7.24 -24.08
C LEU A 59 7.72 -8.50 -23.76
N MET A 60 8.37 -9.64 -23.56
CA MET A 60 7.69 -10.85 -23.06
C MET A 60 7.10 -10.62 -21.67
N CYS A 61 7.80 -9.97 -20.74
CA CYS A 61 7.24 -9.67 -19.43
C CYS A 61 5.94 -8.84 -19.52
N PHE A 62 5.85 -7.89 -20.46
CA PHE A 62 4.63 -7.09 -20.70
C PHE A 62 3.45 -7.90 -21.28
N THR A 63 3.64 -9.14 -21.72
CA THR A 63 2.52 -10.03 -22.08
C THR A 63 1.70 -10.43 -20.86
N LEU A 64 2.30 -10.53 -19.68
CA LEU A 64 1.60 -10.91 -18.44
C LEU A 64 0.47 -9.93 -18.07
N PRO A 65 0.70 -8.60 -17.93
CA PRO A 65 -0.37 -7.66 -17.66
C PRO A 65 -1.41 -7.59 -18.79
N ARG A 66 -1.04 -7.83 -20.05
CA ARG A 66 -2.00 -7.95 -21.17
C ARG A 66 -2.92 -9.16 -20.98
N THR A 67 -2.37 -10.34 -20.69
CA THR A 67 -3.15 -11.56 -20.42
C THR A 67 -4.10 -11.37 -19.25
N ILE A 68 -3.64 -10.74 -18.16
CA ILE A 68 -4.51 -10.42 -17.01
C ILE A 68 -5.62 -9.44 -17.42
N ASN A 69 -5.30 -8.43 -18.23
CA ASN A 69 -6.29 -7.47 -18.73
C ASN A 69 -7.37 -8.12 -19.59
N ILE A 70 -6.97 -9.05 -20.46
CA ILE A 70 -7.87 -9.84 -21.31
C ILE A 70 -8.76 -10.72 -20.43
N ALA A 71 -8.18 -11.47 -19.49
CA ALA A 71 -8.94 -12.34 -18.57
C ALA A 71 -9.95 -11.54 -17.72
N ARG A 72 -9.58 -10.34 -17.26
CA ARG A 72 -10.47 -9.41 -16.54
C ARG A 72 -11.70 -9.02 -17.38
N VAL A 73 -11.54 -8.78 -18.68
CA VAL A 73 -12.66 -8.43 -19.57
C VAL A 73 -13.60 -9.62 -19.81
N VAL A 74 -13.06 -10.85 -19.82
CA VAL A 74 -13.84 -12.09 -19.93
C VAL A 74 -14.65 -12.34 -18.66
N GLU A 75 -14.01 -12.25 -17.50
CA GLU A 75 -14.63 -12.44 -16.18
C GLU A 75 -15.75 -11.44 -15.93
N ASN A 76 -15.59 -10.20 -16.36
CA ASN A 76 -16.63 -9.19 -16.37
C ASN A 76 -17.31 -8.95 -15.00
N ARG A 77 -16.59 -9.15 -13.89
CA ARG A 77 -17.12 -9.03 -12.52
C ARG A 77 -17.25 -7.59 -12.02
N MET A 78 -16.56 -6.66 -12.65
CA MET A 78 -16.62 -5.23 -12.35
C MET A 78 -17.82 -4.58 -13.04
N GLN A 79 -18.36 -3.51 -12.45
CA GLN A 79 -19.28 -2.64 -13.18
C GLN A 79 -18.64 -2.14 -14.49
N GLN A 80 -19.43 -2.08 -15.56
CA GLN A 80 -18.98 -1.85 -16.93
C GLN A 80 -18.12 -0.60 -17.13
N LEU A 81 -18.48 0.53 -16.51
CA LEU A 81 -17.72 1.78 -16.64
C LEU A 81 -16.33 1.66 -16.01
N GLU A 82 -16.24 1.11 -14.80
CA GLU A 82 -14.97 0.93 -14.10
C GLU A 82 -14.11 -0.14 -14.79
N LEU A 83 -14.71 -1.23 -15.26
CA LEU A 83 -14.04 -2.26 -16.06
C LEU A 83 -13.41 -1.64 -17.31
N ARG A 84 -14.20 -0.90 -18.10
CA ARG A 84 -13.73 -0.28 -19.35
C ARG A 84 -12.62 0.71 -19.09
N ARG A 85 -12.78 1.61 -18.10
CA ARG A 85 -11.76 2.60 -17.73
C ARG A 85 -10.44 1.93 -17.36
N ARG A 86 -10.49 0.89 -16.53
CA ARG A 86 -9.29 0.16 -16.07
C ARG A 86 -8.64 -0.60 -17.20
N SER A 87 -9.42 -1.32 -17.98
CA SER A 87 -8.89 -2.12 -19.08
C SER A 87 -8.27 -1.25 -20.18
N LEU A 88 -8.84 -0.06 -20.43
CA LEU A 88 -8.27 0.92 -21.33
C LEU A 88 -6.94 1.47 -20.82
N HIS A 89 -6.83 1.80 -19.54
CA HIS A 89 -5.54 2.24 -18.98
C HIS A 89 -4.48 1.16 -19.11
N THR A 90 -4.76 -0.08 -18.73
CA THR A 90 -3.78 -1.17 -18.90
C THR A 90 -3.37 -1.30 -20.37
N PHE A 91 -4.35 -1.37 -21.27
CA PHE A 91 -4.12 -1.50 -22.71
C PHE A 91 -3.23 -0.39 -23.27
N LEU A 92 -3.53 0.88 -22.96
CA LEU A 92 -2.74 2.01 -23.47
C LEU A 92 -1.29 1.96 -23.00
N TYR A 93 -1.06 1.64 -21.72
CA TYR A 93 0.29 1.60 -21.16
C TYR A 93 1.09 0.40 -21.67
N THR A 94 0.49 -0.79 -21.75
CA THR A 94 1.17 -1.97 -22.30
C THR A 94 1.44 -1.83 -23.80
N THR A 95 0.54 -1.17 -24.54
CA THR A 95 0.71 -0.84 -25.96
C THR A 95 1.84 0.17 -26.16
N LEU A 96 1.87 1.25 -25.37
CA LEU A 96 2.94 2.22 -25.44
C LEU A 96 4.30 1.59 -25.12
N ALA A 97 4.40 0.84 -24.02
CA ALA A 97 5.62 0.11 -23.64
C ALA A 97 6.05 -0.86 -24.75
N SER A 98 5.09 -1.57 -25.35
CA SER A 98 5.30 -2.46 -26.48
C SER A 98 5.92 -1.77 -27.69
N PHE A 99 5.37 -0.61 -28.09
CA PHE A 99 5.91 0.16 -29.22
C PHE A 99 7.31 0.71 -28.93
N VAL A 100 7.56 1.20 -27.71
CA VAL A 100 8.88 1.70 -27.31
C VAL A 100 9.91 0.58 -27.35
N LEU A 101 9.61 -0.58 -26.75
CA LEU A 101 10.51 -1.74 -26.75
C LEU A 101 10.74 -2.29 -28.15
N LEU A 102 9.71 -2.34 -28.98
CA LEU A 102 9.84 -2.82 -30.35
C LEU A 102 10.65 -1.86 -31.22
N GLY A 103 10.40 -0.56 -31.11
CA GLY A 103 11.22 0.46 -31.76
C GLY A 103 12.68 0.35 -31.32
N TYR A 104 12.91 0.12 -30.03
CA TYR A 104 14.25 -0.14 -29.52
C TYR A 104 14.90 -1.37 -30.19
N ILE A 105 14.18 -2.50 -30.27
CA ILE A 105 14.68 -3.73 -30.90
C ILE A 105 15.04 -3.50 -32.37
N ILE A 106 14.22 -2.75 -33.10
CA ILE A 106 14.41 -2.53 -34.54
C ILE A 106 15.58 -1.58 -34.83
N PHE A 107 15.72 -0.49 -34.05
CA PHE A 107 16.64 0.59 -34.38
C PHE A 107 17.95 0.57 -33.57
N PHE A 108 17.95 -0.02 -32.38
CA PHE A 108 19.03 0.16 -31.40
C PHE A 108 19.62 -1.13 -30.83
N ASP A 109 18.97 -2.28 -30.92
CA ASP A 109 19.43 -3.51 -30.24
C ASP A 109 20.84 -3.96 -30.66
N GLU A 110 21.23 -3.71 -31.92
CA GLU A 110 22.58 -4.04 -32.42
C GLU A 110 23.66 -3.02 -32.01
N THR A 111 23.26 -1.82 -31.57
CA THR A 111 24.18 -0.70 -31.30
C THR A 111 24.24 -0.31 -29.82
N PHE A 112 23.18 -0.52 -29.07
CA PHE A 112 23.02 -0.13 -27.68
C PHE A 112 22.97 -1.37 -26.79
N ALA A 113 24.13 -1.98 -26.57
CA ALA A 113 24.27 -2.90 -25.46
C ALA A 113 24.19 -2.08 -24.17
N PHE A 114 23.10 -2.22 -23.40
CA PHE A 114 23.02 -1.67 -22.05
C PHE A 114 24.19 -2.23 -21.26
N SER A 115 25.27 -1.45 -21.14
CA SER A 115 26.50 -2.01 -20.57
C SER A 115 26.20 -2.43 -19.14
N ILE A 116 26.65 -3.62 -18.75
CA ILE A 116 26.54 -4.11 -17.38
C ILE A 116 27.08 -3.05 -16.40
N ASN A 117 28.09 -2.29 -16.81
CA ASN A 117 28.64 -1.14 -16.07
C ASN A 117 27.62 -0.03 -15.82
N PHE A 118 26.85 0.37 -16.83
CA PHE A 118 25.79 1.38 -16.66
C PHE A 118 24.72 0.89 -15.67
N LEU A 119 24.32 -0.38 -15.79
CA LEU A 119 23.36 -0.96 -14.86
C LEU A 119 23.89 -1.00 -13.42
N LEU A 120 25.16 -1.35 -13.23
CA LEU A 120 25.81 -1.30 -11.91
C LEU A 120 25.84 0.11 -11.33
N GLN A 121 26.16 1.12 -12.14
CA GLN A 121 26.14 2.51 -11.71
C GLN A 121 24.71 2.95 -11.32
N ALA A 122 23.71 2.59 -12.12
CA ALA A 122 22.31 2.87 -11.82
C ALA A 122 21.85 2.18 -10.52
N GLN A 123 22.24 0.93 -10.30
CA GLN A 123 21.97 0.19 -9.06
C GLN A 123 22.64 0.85 -7.84
N PHE A 124 23.89 1.26 -7.97
CA PHE A 124 24.62 1.97 -6.93
C PHE A 124 23.94 3.30 -6.58
N VAL A 125 23.61 4.12 -7.59
CA VAL A 125 22.91 5.40 -7.38
C VAL A 125 21.54 5.18 -6.73
N ALA A 126 20.79 4.17 -7.17
CA ALA A 126 19.52 3.82 -6.56
C ALA A 126 19.69 3.40 -5.09
N ALA A 127 20.70 2.59 -4.77
CA ALA A 127 20.98 2.17 -3.40
C ALA A 127 21.37 3.36 -2.50
N VAL A 128 22.17 4.31 -3.01
CA VAL A 128 22.48 5.57 -2.32
C VAL A 128 21.22 6.40 -2.08
N ALA A 129 20.38 6.57 -3.09
CA ALA A 129 19.13 7.33 -2.97
C ALA A 129 18.16 6.70 -1.96
N LEU A 130 18.03 5.37 -2.00
CA LEU A 130 17.24 4.57 -1.07
C LEU A 130 17.77 4.69 0.38
N ALA A 131 19.07 4.53 0.60
CA ALA A 131 19.69 4.71 1.91
C ALA A 131 19.56 6.14 2.45
N GLY A 132 19.79 7.14 1.60
CA GLY A 132 19.60 8.55 1.93
C GLY A 132 18.14 8.86 2.30
N SER A 133 17.18 8.27 1.58
CA SER A 133 15.75 8.48 1.87
C SER A 133 15.35 7.99 3.25
N VAL A 134 15.83 6.82 3.67
CA VAL A 134 15.54 6.27 5.01
C VAL A 134 16.18 7.14 6.08
N PHE A 135 17.39 7.66 5.84
CA PHE A 135 18.05 8.59 6.75
C PHE A 135 17.28 9.91 6.90
N VAL A 136 16.83 10.49 5.77
CA VAL A 136 15.99 11.71 5.76
C VAL A 136 14.65 11.44 6.44
N ALA A 137 13.97 10.33 6.13
CA ALA A 137 12.70 9.98 6.75
C ALA A 137 12.83 9.85 8.27
N ARG A 138 13.88 9.19 8.75
CA ARG A 138 14.15 9.02 10.18
C ARG A 138 14.37 10.35 10.90
N THR A 139 15.01 11.32 10.24
CA THR A 139 15.28 12.64 10.84
C THR A 139 14.08 13.58 10.73
N HIS A 140 13.34 13.51 9.63
CA HIS A 140 12.16 14.32 9.34
C HIS A 140 10.95 13.91 10.17
N TYR A 141 10.65 12.61 10.26
CA TYR A 141 9.50 12.07 11.01
C TYR A 141 9.80 11.77 12.49
N ARG A 142 10.95 12.25 12.98
CA ARG A 142 11.33 12.09 14.38
C ARG A 142 10.40 12.91 15.26
N TYR A 143 9.85 12.29 16.29
CA TYR A 143 9.17 13.00 17.36
C TYR A 143 10.08 14.09 17.97
N ARG A 144 9.57 15.32 18.01
CA ARG A 144 10.22 16.45 18.69
C ARG A 144 9.26 16.96 19.75
N PRO A 145 9.62 16.91 21.05
CA PRO A 145 8.77 17.47 22.10
C PRO A 145 8.37 18.89 21.74
N SER A 146 7.06 19.17 21.73
CA SER A 146 6.61 20.55 21.56
C SER A 146 7.10 21.34 22.76
N LYS A 147 7.76 22.48 22.50
CA LYS A 147 8.12 23.44 23.56
C LYS A 147 6.89 24.19 24.07
N GLN A 148 5.80 24.19 23.29
CA GLN A 148 4.57 24.90 23.59
C GLN A 148 3.55 23.90 24.14
N VAL A 149 3.23 24.06 25.42
CA VAL A 149 2.04 23.46 26.01
C VAL A 149 0.85 24.31 25.55
N PRO A 150 -0.18 23.74 24.90
CA PRO A 150 -1.37 24.50 24.55
C PRO A 150 -1.95 25.18 25.79
N GLN A 151 -2.28 26.48 25.70
CA GLN A 151 -2.92 27.21 26.81
C GLN A 151 -4.24 26.55 27.21
N GLU A 152 -4.97 26.02 26.23
CA GLU A 152 -6.11 25.13 26.45
C GLU A 152 -5.93 23.82 25.70
N LEU A 153 -6.08 22.71 26.42
CA LEU A 153 -6.09 21.39 25.81
C LEU A 153 -7.41 21.18 25.04
N PRO A 154 -7.37 20.73 23.77
CA PRO A 154 -8.57 20.39 23.01
C PRO A 154 -9.23 19.12 23.57
N THR A 155 -10.52 18.95 23.33
CA THR A 155 -11.20 17.68 23.61
C THR A 155 -10.79 16.63 22.58
N VAL A 156 -10.59 15.38 23.02
CA VAL A 156 -10.18 14.27 22.16
C VAL A 156 -11.19 13.13 22.27
N SER A 157 -11.72 12.68 21.14
CA SER A 157 -12.49 11.44 21.06
C SER A 157 -11.63 10.35 20.44
N ILE A 158 -11.35 9.28 21.20
CA ILE A 158 -10.70 8.10 20.66
C ILE A 158 -11.76 7.14 20.13
N CYS A 159 -11.61 6.77 18.86
CA CYS A 159 -12.57 6.05 18.04
C CYS A 159 -12.01 4.67 17.70
N ILE A 160 -12.51 3.62 18.37
CA ILE A 160 -12.01 2.25 18.25
C ILE A 160 -13.09 1.36 17.62
N PRO A 161 -13.00 1.00 16.33
CA PRO A 161 -13.88 -0.02 15.76
C PRO A 161 -13.37 -1.43 16.10
N ALA A 162 -14.28 -2.30 16.52
CA ALA A 162 -13.99 -3.68 16.86
C ALA A 162 -14.93 -4.62 16.09
N ARG A 163 -14.36 -5.67 15.48
CA ARG A 163 -15.11 -6.79 14.89
C ARG A 163 -14.41 -8.11 15.18
N ASN A 164 -15.05 -8.95 15.97
CA ASN A 164 -14.52 -10.23 16.42
C ASN A 164 -13.11 -10.09 17.05
N GLU A 165 -12.99 -9.22 18.07
CA GLU A 165 -11.73 -8.79 18.68
C GLU A 165 -11.58 -9.23 20.15
N THR A 166 -12.20 -10.36 20.53
CA THR A 166 -12.20 -10.87 21.92
C THR A 166 -10.80 -10.94 22.57
N GLN A 167 -9.73 -11.19 21.80
CA GLN A 167 -8.38 -11.41 22.35
C GLN A 167 -7.64 -10.13 22.73
N ASP A 168 -7.78 -9.07 21.93
CA ASP A 168 -6.95 -7.86 22.06
C ASP A 168 -7.71 -6.66 22.61
N LEU A 169 -9.05 -6.71 22.60
CA LEU A 169 -9.90 -5.55 22.91
C LEU A 169 -9.79 -5.08 24.37
N ALA A 170 -9.81 -5.99 25.34
CA ALA A 170 -9.71 -5.64 26.76
C ALA A 170 -8.42 -4.86 27.07
N ALA A 171 -7.27 -5.42 26.68
CA ALA A 171 -5.97 -4.78 26.85
C ALA A 171 -5.83 -3.48 26.03
N CYS A 172 -6.53 -3.35 24.90
CA CYS A 172 -6.62 -2.08 24.16
C CYS A 172 -7.32 -1.02 25.00
N ILE A 173 -8.53 -1.32 25.49
CA ILE A 173 -9.35 -0.42 26.30
C ILE A 173 -8.60 -0.02 27.58
N GLU A 174 -8.01 -0.98 28.29
CA GLU A 174 -7.22 -0.72 29.50
C GLU A 174 -6.04 0.24 29.23
N SER A 175 -5.35 0.09 28.09
CA SER A 175 -4.27 1.01 27.73
C SER A 175 -4.73 2.44 27.46
N VAL A 176 -5.97 2.60 27.01
CA VAL A 176 -6.59 3.91 26.76
C VAL A 176 -7.13 4.52 28.06
N LEU A 177 -7.76 3.71 28.91
CA LEU A 177 -8.24 4.12 30.24
C LEU A 177 -7.09 4.57 31.15
N ALA A 178 -5.90 4.02 30.97
CA ALA A 178 -4.70 4.46 31.68
C ALA A 178 -4.20 5.85 31.22
N SER A 179 -4.86 6.51 30.26
CA SER A 179 -4.43 7.82 29.78
C SER A 179 -4.57 8.90 30.85
N THR A 180 -3.58 9.78 30.93
CA THR A 180 -3.59 10.96 31.80
C THR A 180 -4.18 12.20 31.12
N TYR A 181 -4.75 12.06 29.91
CA TYR A 181 -5.30 13.20 29.17
C TYR A 181 -6.65 13.63 29.75
N PRO A 182 -6.81 14.88 30.22
CA PRO A 182 -7.95 15.26 31.06
C PRO A 182 -9.28 15.42 30.30
N LYS A 183 -9.26 15.63 28.98
CA LYS A 183 -10.45 15.88 28.15
C LYS A 183 -10.65 14.76 27.12
N LEU A 184 -10.66 13.52 27.59
CA LEU A 184 -10.75 12.31 26.76
C LEU A 184 -12.16 11.71 26.78
N GLU A 185 -12.70 11.46 25.59
CA GLU A 185 -13.90 10.65 25.36
C GLU A 185 -13.48 9.33 24.70
N ILE A 186 -13.92 8.19 25.23
CA ILE A 186 -13.57 6.85 24.72
C ILE A 186 -14.77 6.20 24.05
N LEU A 187 -14.67 5.99 22.74
CA LEU A 187 -15.70 5.37 21.92
C LEU A 187 -15.23 4.05 21.36
N VAL A 188 -15.98 3.00 21.65
CA VAL A 188 -15.72 1.68 21.11
C VAL A 188 -16.96 1.18 20.40
N LEU A 189 -16.81 0.96 19.10
CA LEU A 189 -17.88 0.48 18.24
C LEU A 189 -17.78 -1.02 18.03
N ASP A 190 -18.88 -1.73 18.27
CA ASP A 190 -19.02 -3.13 17.81
C ASP A 190 -19.57 -3.16 16.39
N ASP A 191 -18.77 -3.63 15.43
CA ASP A 191 -19.09 -3.70 14.01
C ASP A 191 -19.73 -5.06 13.66
N CYS A 192 -20.87 -5.33 14.31
CA CYS A 192 -21.70 -6.54 14.17
C CYS A 192 -20.96 -7.84 14.51
N SER A 193 -20.25 -7.91 15.64
CA SER A 193 -19.48 -9.12 15.99
C SER A 193 -20.37 -10.32 16.29
N HIS A 194 -19.80 -11.52 16.09
CA HIS A 194 -20.45 -12.80 16.39
C HIS A 194 -19.86 -13.49 17.63
N ASP A 195 -18.85 -12.86 18.26
CA ASP A 195 -18.15 -13.38 19.45
C ASP A 195 -18.43 -12.49 20.68
N LYS A 196 -17.61 -12.61 21.73
CA LYS A 196 -17.78 -11.88 23.00
C LYS A 196 -17.37 -10.39 22.95
N THR A 197 -17.11 -9.84 21.76
CA THR A 197 -16.68 -8.45 21.59
C THR A 197 -17.65 -7.44 22.23
N PRO A 198 -18.97 -7.45 21.95
CA PRO A 198 -19.88 -6.47 22.53
C PRO A 198 -20.02 -6.58 24.05
N GLU A 199 -19.94 -7.79 24.63
CA GLU A 199 -19.96 -8.01 26.08
C GLU A 199 -18.73 -7.39 26.74
N ILE A 200 -17.54 -7.57 26.15
CA ILE A 200 -16.31 -6.94 26.64
C ILE A 200 -16.47 -5.43 26.67
N ILE A 201 -16.94 -4.81 25.57
CA ILE A 201 -17.09 -3.35 25.50
C ILE A 201 -18.06 -2.85 26.57
N LYS A 202 -19.24 -3.48 26.67
CA LYS A 202 -20.27 -3.11 27.67
C LYS A 202 -19.75 -3.27 29.09
N GLY A 203 -18.87 -4.25 29.32
CA GLY A 203 -18.20 -4.47 30.60
C GLY A 203 -17.42 -3.26 31.10
N TYR A 204 -16.88 -2.41 30.21
CA TYR A 204 -16.12 -1.20 30.57
C TYR A 204 -16.99 0.07 30.67
N ALA A 205 -18.33 -0.01 30.58
CA ALA A 205 -19.20 1.16 30.69
C ALA A 205 -19.02 1.90 32.03
N HIS A 206 -18.79 1.16 33.12
CA HIS A 206 -18.52 1.72 34.46
C HIS A 206 -17.22 2.55 34.53
N ALA A 207 -16.29 2.34 33.59
CA ALA A 207 -15.01 3.04 33.51
C ALA A 207 -15.06 4.23 32.54
N GLY A 208 -16.24 4.61 32.03
CA GLY A 208 -16.40 5.74 31.12
C GLY A 208 -16.22 5.39 29.63
N VAL A 209 -16.15 4.11 29.28
CA VAL A 209 -16.13 3.67 27.87
C VAL A 209 -17.54 3.70 27.30
N ARG A 210 -17.75 4.45 26.22
CA ARG A 210 -19.05 4.50 25.54
C ARG A 210 -19.12 3.44 24.45
N PHE A 211 -20.03 2.48 24.64
CA PHE A 211 -20.39 1.48 23.64
C PHE A 211 -21.18 2.13 22.51
N VAL A 212 -20.73 1.93 21.27
CA VAL A 212 -21.45 2.33 20.06
C VAL A 212 -21.87 1.08 19.32
N ASN A 213 -23.18 0.90 19.12
CA ASN A 213 -23.68 -0.24 18.36
C ASN A 213 -23.52 0.02 16.86
N GLY A 214 -22.72 -0.80 16.18
CA GLY A 214 -22.59 -0.78 14.73
C GLY A 214 -23.83 -1.31 14.02
N LYS A 215 -23.86 -1.10 12.71
CA LYS A 215 -24.88 -1.63 11.81
C LYS A 215 -24.18 -2.19 10.59
N GLU A 216 -24.81 -3.17 9.93
CA GLU A 216 -24.29 -3.68 8.68
C GLU A 216 -24.15 -2.52 7.68
N PRO A 217 -22.97 -2.32 7.06
CA PRO A 217 -22.76 -1.24 6.12
C PRO A 217 -23.70 -1.37 4.93
N ARG A 218 -24.10 -0.23 4.36
CA ARG A 218 -24.78 -0.20 3.06
C ARG A 218 -23.87 -0.84 2.00
N GLY A 219 -24.45 -1.42 0.94
CA GLY A 219 -23.71 -2.20 -0.07
C GLY A 219 -22.63 -1.42 -0.84
N ASP A 220 -22.65 -0.09 -0.79
CA ASP A 220 -21.66 0.80 -1.40
C ASP A 220 -20.57 1.28 -0.42
N TRP A 221 -20.60 0.84 0.84
CA TRP A 221 -19.63 1.17 1.87
C TRP A 221 -18.68 0.02 2.17
N LEU A 222 -17.40 0.34 2.36
CA LEU A 222 -16.51 -0.57 3.07
C LEU A 222 -16.83 -0.53 4.56
N ALA A 223 -16.98 -1.72 5.17
CA ALA A 223 -17.28 -1.90 6.60
C ALA A 223 -16.44 -1.03 7.53
N LYS A 224 -15.11 -1.04 7.36
CA LYS A 224 -14.18 -0.22 8.15
C LYS A 224 -14.55 1.27 8.10
N ASN A 225 -14.93 1.75 6.93
CA ASN A 225 -15.20 3.17 6.71
C ASN A 225 -16.55 3.55 7.31
N ALA A 226 -17.55 2.69 7.20
CA ALA A 226 -18.85 2.89 7.85
C ALA A 226 -18.73 2.89 9.39
N ALA A 227 -17.88 2.01 9.94
CA ALA A 227 -17.57 2.00 11.36
C ALA A 227 -16.87 3.31 11.80
N TYR A 228 -15.92 3.82 11.01
CA TYR A 228 -15.28 5.11 11.28
C TYR A 228 -16.25 6.29 11.17
N ASP A 229 -17.13 6.28 10.17
CA ASP A 229 -18.16 7.32 10.00
C ASP A 229 -19.09 7.36 11.21
N ARG A 230 -19.59 6.20 11.64
CA ARG A 230 -20.46 6.10 12.81
C ARG A 230 -19.76 6.56 14.09
N LEU A 231 -18.49 6.21 14.27
CA LEU A 231 -17.70 6.68 15.40
C LEU A 231 -17.50 8.20 15.36
N ALA A 232 -17.25 8.77 14.17
CA ALA A 232 -17.08 10.21 13.98
C ALA A 232 -18.38 10.98 14.25
N ASP A 233 -19.53 10.43 13.88
CA ASP A 233 -20.86 11.02 14.13
C ASP A 233 -21.20 11.07 15.62
N GLU A 234 -20.81 10.05 16.37
CA GLU A 234 -21.05 9.99 17.81
C GLU A 234 -20.07 10.88 18.59
N ALA A 235 -18.86 11.08 18.07
CA ALA A 235 -17.78 11.78 18.73
C ALA A 235 -18.07 13.27 18.97
N ARG A 236 -17.64 13.75 20.14
CA ARG A 236 -17.83 15.15 20.58
C ARG A 236 -16.53 15.95 20.66
N GLY A 237 -15.39 15.29 20.45
CA GLY A 237 -14.07 15.87 20.56
C GLY A 237 -13.69 16.76 19.38
N ASP A 238 -12.91 17.80 19.67
CA ASP A 238 -12.27 18.66 18.65
C ASP A 238 -11.30 17.87 17.77
N ILE A 239 -10.68 16.83 18.34
CA ILE A 239 -9.79 15.90 17.66
C ILE A 239 -10.37 14.49 17.71
N LEU A 240 -10.47 13.85 16.55
CA LEU A 240 -10.88 12.46 16.41
C LEU A 240 -9.63 11.60 16.21
N LEU A 241 -9.37 10.68 17.14
CA LEU A 241 -8.23 9.75 17.11
C LEU A 241 -8.73 8.35 16.75
N PHE A 242 -8.51 7.90 15.52
CA PHE A 242 -8.89 6.56 15.07
C PHE A 242 -7.79 5.55 15.38
N MET A 243 -8.15 4.51 16.12
CA MET A 243 -7.20 3.51 16.62
C MET A 243 -7.69 2.09 16.36
N GLY A 244 -6.80 1.22 15.87
CA GLY A 244 -7.06 -0.22 15.80
C GLY A 244 -6.95 -0.89 17.17
N VAL A 245 -7.70 -1.99 17.39
CA VAL A 245 -7.66 -2.75 18.65
C VAL A 245 -6.29 -3.39 18.95
N ASP A 246 -5.43 -3.51 17.93
CA ASP A 246 -4.08 -4.03 18.08
C ASP A 246 -3.09 -2.98 18.59
N VAL A 247 -3.52 -1.76 18.90
CA VAL A 247 -2.65 -0.70 19.41
C VAL A 247 -2.65 -0.67 20.94
N ARG A 248 -1.50 -0.32 21.52
CA ARG A 248 -1.33 -0.03 22.94
C ARG A 248 -0.69 1.34 23.10
N LEU A 249 -1.25 2.13 24.01
CA LEU A 249 -0.76 3.47 24.34
C LEU A 249 -0.11 3.45 25.73
N LYS A 250 0.96 4.25 25.90
CA LYS A 250 1.39 4.71 27.22
C LYS A 250 0.44 5.80 27.77
N PRO A 251 0.38 6.01 29.10
CA PRO A 251 -0.50 7.00 29.72
C PRO A 251 -0.48 8.41 29.10
N ASP A 252 0.71 8.89 28.72
CA ASP A 252 0.92 10.22 28.16
C ASP A 252 0.85 10.28 26.62
N SER A 253 0.67 9.15 25.92
CA SER A 253 0.75 9.09 24.45
C SER A 253 -0.19 10.08 23.77
N ILE A 254 -1.44 10.18 24.23
CA ILE A 254 -2.44 11.08 23.66
C ILE A 254 -2.00 12.54 23.79
N GLN A 255 -1.45 12.92 24.95
CA GLN A 255 -0.91 14.25 25.18
C GLN A 255 0.25 14.54 24.22
N GLN A 256 1.17 13.58 24.03
CA GLN A 256 2.27 13.73 23.08
C GLN A 256 1.77 13.89 21.63
N LEU A 257 0.69 13.20 21.24
CA LEU A 257 0.12 13.30 19.90
C LEU A 257 -0.61 14.63 19.67
N VAL A 258 -1.42 15.06 20.62
CA VAL A 258 -2.11 16.36 20.56
C VAL A 258 -1.11 17.51 20.45
N ALA A 259 0.00 17.44 21.19
CA ALA A 259 1.05 18.45 21.11
C ALA A 259 1.69 18.58 19.71
N GLN A 260 1.64 17.53 18.89
CA GLN A 260 2.14 17.55 17.50
C GLN A 260 1.10 18.08 16.50
N MET A 261 -0.15 18.23 16.95
CA MET A 261 -1.26 18.76 16.15
C MET A 261 -1.48 20.27 16.33
N ASN A 262 -0.63 20.99 17.07
CA ASN A 262 -0.79 22.45 17.24
C ASN A 262 -0.97 23.18 15.90
N ASP A 263 -0.08 22.94 14.95
CA ASP A 263 -0.12 23.53 13.59
C ASP A 263 -0.66 22.55 12.52
N ASN A 264 -1.05 21.34 12.91
CA ASN A 264 -1.49 20.30 11.98
C ASN A 264 -2.94 19.90 12.22
N ASP A 265 -3.70 19.75 11.14
CA ASP A 265 -5.08 19.30 11.17
C ASP A 265 -5.19 17.77 11.17
N MET A 266 -4.14 17.07 10.73
CA MET A 266 -4.12 15.62 10.68
C MET A 266 -2.72 15.06 10.95
N ILE A 267 -2.67 13.94 11.66
CA ILE A 267 -1.46 13.19 12.00
C ILE A 267 -1.65 11.70 11.79
N SER A 268 -0.60 11.00 11.35
CA SER A 268 -0.55 9.53 11.33
C SER A 268 0.75 9.03 11.93
N ILE A 269 0.69 7.87 12.59
CA ILE A 269 1.82 7.35 13.36
C ILE A 269 2.22 5.96 12.87
N LEU A 270 3.52 5.75 12.69
CA LEU A 270 4.15 4.44 12.58
C LEU A 270 4.42 3.89 13.98
N PRO A 271 3.66 2.89 14.46
CA PRO A 271 3.86 2.33 15.80
C PRO A 271 5.13 1.48 15.87
N ARG A 272 5.71 1.35 17.07
CA ARG A 272 6.67 0.28 17.35
C ARG A 272 5.93 -1.05 17.47
N ARG A 273 6.60 -2.17 17.23
CA ARG A 273 6.03 -3.49 17.46
C ARG A 273 6.29 -3.93 18.88
N ALA A 274 5.35 -4.66 19.46
CA ALA A 274 5.60 -5.35 20.71
C ALA A 274 6.62 -6.48 20.49
N PRO A 275 7.54 -6.77 21.43
CA PRO A 275 8.58 -7.78 21.25
C PRO A 275 8.06 -9.18 20.88
N HIS A 276 6.86 -9.53 21.33
CA HIS A 276 6.19 -10.81 21.09
C HIS A 276 5.39 -10.82 19.77
N SER A 277 5.25 -9.68 19.10
CA SER A 277 4.60 -9.56 17.78
C SER A 277 5.60 -9.37 16.62
N GLU A 278 6.90 -9.57 16.86
CA GLU A 278 7.97 -9.39 15.86
C GLU A 278 8.19 -10.62 14.95
N ALA A 279 7.58 -11.77 15.23
CA ALA A 279 7.85 -13.04 14.52
C ALA A 279 7.60 -12.99 13.00
N ALA A 280 6.74 -12.09 12.52
CA ALA A 280 6.53 -11.85 11.08
C ALA A 280 7.32 -10.63 10.57
N PHE A 281 8.60 -10.56 10.95
CA PHE A 281 9.48 -9.44 10.64
C PHE A 281 9.68 -9.18 9.15
N PHE A 282 9.35 -10.10 8.25
CA PHE A 282 9.57 -9.94 6.80
C PHE A 282 8.34 -9.43 6.02
N ILE A 283 7.13 -9.50 6.57
CA ILE A 283 5.89 -9.14 5.84
C ILE A 283 5.71 -7.62 5.72
N GLN A 284 6.07 -6.89 6.77
CA GLN A 284 5.70 -5.48 6.91
C GLN A 284 6.82 -4.48 6.55
N PRO A 285 8.11 -4.74 6.81
CA PRO A 285 9.15 -3.74 6.55
C PRO A 285 9.35 -3.32 5.11
N ILE A 286 9.19 -4.22 4.13
CA ILE A 286 9.21 -3.82 2.71
C ILE A 286 8.08 -2.84 2.38
N ARG A 287 6.96 -2.89 3.09
CA ARG A 287 5.90 -1.89 2.95
C ARG A 287 6.29 -0.54 3.56
N TYR A 288 7.10 -0.54 4.62
CA TYR A 288 7.63 0.70 5.20
C TYR A 288 8.67 1.35 4.29
N TRP A 289 9.45 0.57 3.52
CA TRP A 289 10.24 1.12 2.42
C TRP A 289 9.38 1.95 1.46
N TRP A 290 8.20 1.44 1.07
CA TRP A 290 7.26 2.18 0.21
C TRP A 290 6.61 3.41 0.85
N GLU A 291 6.50 3.44 2.18
CA GLU A 291 6.01 4.58 2.95
C GLU A 291 7.10 5.58 3.36
N LEU A 292 8.38 5.23 3.29
CA LEU A 292 9.49 6.08 3.73
C LEU A 292 10.46 6.48 2.61
N GLY A 293 10.26 5.95 1.39
CA GLY A 293 11.11 6.22 0.23
C GLY A 293 11.01 7.66 -0.30
N VAL A 294 11.95 8.03 -1.19
CA VAL A 294 12.12 9.40 -1.72
C VAL A 294 10.83 10.01 -2.26
N TRP A 295 9.99 9.21 -2.93
CA TRP A 295 8.73 9.66 -3.53
C TRP A 295 7.71 10.18 -2.51
N ARG A 296 7.84 9.82 -1.23
CA ARG A 296 6.93 10.23 -0.15
C ARG A 296 7.21 11.61 0.43
N PHE A 297 8.35 12.22 0.09
CA PHE A 297 8.66 13.60 0.50
C PHE A 297 7.94 14.66 -0.35
N THR A 298 7.10 14.24 -1.29
CA THR A 298 6.28 15.15 -2.10
C THR A 298 4.93 15.39 -1.43
N ARG A 299 4.42 16.64 -1.49
CA ARG A 299 3.11 17.00 -0.91
C ARG A 299 1.93 16.21 -1.46
N ARG A 300 2.08 15.63 -2.66
CA ARG A 300 1.03 14.85 -3.33
C ARG A 300 0.86 13.45 -2.76
N ASN A 301 1.88 12.91 -2.09
CA ASN A 301 1.90 11.53 -1.60
C ASN A 301 2.59 11.43 -0.23
N PRO A 302 2.01 11.98 0.85
CA PRO A 302 2.58 11.87 2.18
C PRO A 302 2.65 10.40 2.64
N SER A 303 3.57 10.11 3.57
CA SER A 303 3.61 8.85 4.32
C SER A 303 2.37 8.74 5.21
N VAL A 304 1.71 7.58 5.26
CA VAL A 304 0.48 7.42 6.05
C VAL A 304 0.24 5.95 6.44
N LEU A 305 -0.25 5.74 7.65
CA LEU A 305 -0.63 4.41 8.17
C LEU A 305 -1.98 4.44 8.87
N SER A 306 -2.77 3.38 8.67
CA SER A 306 -4.10 3.26 9.29
C SER A 306 -4.12 2.79 10.74
N THR A 307 -2.95 2.48 11.32
CA THR A 307 -2.91 1.83 12.64
C THR A 307 -3.36 2.79 13.75
N LEU A 308 -2.85 4.02 13.70
CA LEU A 308 -3.26 5.12 14.57
C LEU A 308 -3.11 6.44 13.80
N TRP A 309 -4.18 7.19 13.70
CA TRP A 309 -4.19 8.49 13.04
C TRP A 309 -5.25 9.39 13.67
N ALA A 310 -5.00 10.70 13.67
CA ALA A 310 -5.92 11.67 14.22
C ALA A 310 -6.20 12.79 13.21
N ILE A 311 -7.40 13.37 13.28
CA ILE A 311 -7.83 14.49 12.45
C ILE A 311 -8.71 15.43 13.27
N ARG A 312 -8.61 16.74 13.03
CA ARG A 312 -9.55 17.71 13.61
C ARG A 312 -10.96 17.47 13.07
N ALA A 313 -11.95 17.51 13.94
CA ALA A 313 -13.33 17.22 13.59
C ALA A 313 -13.88 18.19 12.54
N ASP A 314 -13.52 19.48 12.61
CA ASP A 314 -13.91 20.49 11.63
C ASP A 314 -13.25 20.24 10.26
N THR A 315 -11.98 19.85 10.22
CA THR A 315 -11.29 19.47 8.99
C THR A 315 -11.93 18.23 8.36
N LEU A 316 -12.28 17.21 9.15
CA LEU A 316 -12.97 16.04 8.63
C LEU A 316 -14.33 16.40 8.01
N LYS A 317 -15.10 17.29 8.65
CA LYS A 317 -16.36 17.82 8.11
C LYS A 317 -16.15 18.57 6.80
N LYS A 318 -15.17 19.48 6.73
CA LYS A 318 -14.79 20.22 5.51
C LYS A 318 -14.43 19.30 4.35
N LEU A 319 -13.82 18.15 4.64
CA LEU A 319 -13.43 17.17 3.62
C LEU A 319 -14.58 16.25 3.14
N GLY A 320 -15.79 16.40 3.70
CA GLY A 320 -16.96 15.61 3.35
C GLY A 320 -17.08 14.29 4.14
N THR A 321 -16.61 14.28 5.39
CA THR A 321 -16.66 13.14 6.34
C THR A 321 -16.07 11.84 5.76
N LEU A 322 -16.39 10.68 6.36
CA LEU A 322 -15.97 9.40 5.83
C LEU A 322 -16.83 8.96 4.62
N GLU A 323 -18.00 9.58 4.40
CA GLU A 323 -18.83 9.39 3.20
C GLU A 323 -18.01 9.67 1.93
N SER A 324 -17.19 10.74 1.92
CA SER A 324 -16.29 11.08 0.81
C SER A 324 -15.28 9.98 0.45
N VAL A 325 -15.01 9.07 1.38
CA VAL A 325 -14.02 7.99 1.26
C VAL A 325 -14.62 6.61 1.52
N LYS A 326 -15.95 6.46 1.44
CA LYS A 326 -16.67 5.20 1.77
C LYS A 326 -16.17 3.94 1.07
N LYS A 327 -15.63 4.09 -0.15
CA LYS A 327 -15.07 3.00 -0.98
C LYS A 327 -13.53 2.95 -0.97
N ALA A 328 -12.85 3.81 -0.22
CA ALA A 328 -11.39 3.80 -0.17
C ALA A 328 -10.89 2.71 0.77
N VAL A 329 -10.01 1.81 0.28
CA VAL A 329 -9.38 0.76 1.12
C VAL A 329 -8.53 1.35 2.25
N GLU A 330 -7.96 2.53 2.00
CA GLU A 330 -7.16 3.32 2.94
C GLU A 330 -7.76 4.74 3.01
N PRO A 331 -8.89 4.95 3.72
CA PRO A 331 -9.57 6.24 3.76
C PRO A 331 -8.65 7.34 4.29
N GLU A 332 -7.85 7.04 5.31
CA GLU A 332 -6.87 7.96 5.87
C GLU A 332 -5.81 8.42 4.86
N ALA A 333 -5.43 7.57 3.89
CA ALA A 333 -4.46 7.96 2.87
C ALA A 333 -5.05 8.96 1.86
N VAL A 334 -6.36 8.89 1.60
CA VAL A 334 -7.06 9.86 0.75
C VAL A 334 -7.20 11.20 1.47
N LEU A 335 -7.58 11.18 2.74
CA LEU A 335 -7.70 12.38 3.57
C LEU A 335 -6.34 13.06 3.77
N ALA A 336 -5.29 12.29 4.12
CA ALA A 336 -3.94 12.79 4.31
C ALA A 336 -3.40 13.53 3.08
N ARG A 337 -3.65 13.03 1.86
CA ARG A 337 -3.26 13.71 0.62
C ARG A 337 -3.88 15.10 0.47
N ARG A 338 -5.14 15.28 0.91
CA ARG A 338 -5.82 16.59 0.85
C ARG A 338 -5.26 17.54 1.91
N VAL A 339 -5.13 17.07 3.15
CA VAL A 339 -4.58 17.89 4.24
C VAL A 339 -3.10 18.26 4.01
N ALA A 340 -2.31 17.36 3.42
CA ALA A 340 -0.92 17.62 3.07
C ALA A 340 -0.75 18.67 1.96
N ALA A 341 -1.74 18.81 1.06
CA ALA A 341 -1.73 19.87 0.06
C ALA A 341 -1.80 21.27 0.71
N GLU A 342 -2.48 21.38 1.85
CA GLU A 342 -2.60 22.60 2.67
C GLU A 342 -1.43 22.80 3.66
N LYS A 343 -0.44 21.90 3.67
CA LYS A 343 0.68 21.89 4.63
C LYS A 343 0.28 21.73 6.10
N LYS A 344 -0.89 21.13 6.38
CA LYS A 344 -1.39 20.89 7.74
C LYS A 344 -1.35 19.41 8.15
N TYR A 345 -0.48 18.63 7.51
CA TYR A 345 -0.35 17.20 7.73
C TYR A 345 1.03 16.87 8.29
N THR A 346 1.08 15.98 9.26
CA THR A 346 2.34 15.43 9.77
C THR A 346 2.30 13.91 9.91
N PHE A 347 3.47 13.27 9.76
CA PHE A 347 3.64 11.84 9.97
C PHE A 347 4.74 11.63 11.00
N LEU A 348 4.51 10.73 11.95
CA LEU A 348 5.44 10.47 13.05
C LEU A 348 5.83 9.01 13.12
N ILE A 349 7.09 8.78 13.48
CA ILE A 349 7.56 7.45 13.87
C ILE A 349 7.58 7.38 15.40
N ALA A 350 6.84 6.42 15.95
CA ALA A 350 6.75 6.22 17.39
C ALA A 350 8.13 5.84 17.97
N ASN A 351 8.44 6.43 19.12
CA ASN A 351 9.58 6.06 19.95
C ASN A 351 9.09 5.72 21.37
N GLU A 352 10.00 5.52 22.31
CA GLU A 352 9.63 5.21 23.70
C GLU A 352 8.88 6.34 24.40
N THR A 353 9.11 7.59 23.98
CA THR A 353 8.43 8.77 24.51
C THR A 353 6.98 8.84 24.03
N VAL A 354 6.74 8.66 22.73
CA VAL A 354 5.37 8.69 22.17
C VAL A 354 4.57 7.47 22.61
N GLY A 355 5.23 6.33 22.88
CA GLY A 355 4.60 5.22 23.59
C GLY A 355 3.56 4.42 22.81
N VAL A 356 3.52 4.51 21.48
CA VAL A 356 2.56 3.80 20.64
C VAL A 356 3.14 2.48 20.14
N THR A 357 2.50 1.36 20.52
CA THR A 357 2.92 0.01 20.16
C THR A 357 1.81 -0.76 19.44
N SER A 358 2.15 -1.65 18.49
CA SER A 358 1.22 -2.56 17.82
C SER A 358 1.48 -4.03 18.18
N MET A 359 0.40 -4.73 18.49
CA MET A 359 0.30 -6.14 18.91
C MET A 359 -0.02 -7.06 17.72
N LYS A 360 -0.03 -6.53 16.50
CA LYS A 360 -0.55 -7.22 15.32
C LYS A 360 0.13 -8.56 15.06
N ARG A 361 -0.67 -9.63 15.03
CA ARG A 361 -0.18 -11.00 14.81
C ARG A 361 0.20 -11.23 13.35
N PRO A 362 1.02 -12.25 13.03
CA PRO A 362 1.39 -12.62 11.66
C PRO A 362 0.18 -12.80 10.71
N LYS A 363 -0.86 -13.49 11.17
CA LYS A 363 -2.09 -13.73 10.38
C LYS A 363 -2.79 -12.41 10.00
N ASP A 364 -2.90 -11.49 10.95
CA ASP A 364 -3.56 -10.19 10.73
C ASP A 364 -2.74 -9.29 9.80
N GLN A 365 -1.41 -9.41 9.83
CA GLN A 365 -0.53 -8.73 8.87
C GLN A 365 -0.68 -9.27 7.46
N TYR A 366 -0.71 -10.59 7.30
CA TYR A 366 -0.95 -11.25 6.02
C TYR A 366 -2.28 -10.79 5.42
N GLN A 367 -3.38 -10.85 6.19
CA GLN A 367 -4.68 -10.37 5.74
C GLN A 367 -4.67 -8.87 5.39
N THR A 368 -3.96 -8.05 6.17
CA THR A 368 -3.81 -6.62 5.89
C THR A 368 -3.03 -6.37 4.60
N ALA A 369 -1.99 -7.16 4.32
CA ALA A 369 -1.22 -7.07 3.09
C ALA A 369 -2.08 -7.45 1.88
N LEU A 370 -2.81 -8.57 1.95
CA LEU A 370 -3.73 -8.99 0.89
C LEU A 370 -4.80 -7.93 0.57
N ARG A 371 -5.34 -7.29 1.61
CA ARG A 371 -6.33 -6.21 1.46
C ARG A 371 -5.75 -4.97 0.78
N LYS A 372 -4.50 -4.62 1.04
CA LYS A 372 -3.96 -3.29 0.67
C LYS A 372 -3.08 -3.29 -0.56
N ARG A 373 -2.28 -4.34 -0.77
CA ARG A 373 -1.13 -4.26 -1.67
C ARG A 373 -1.52 -3.98 -3.13
N TYR A 374 -2.50 -4.69 -3.68
CA TYR A 374 -2.95 -4.42 -5.04
C TYR A 374 -3.77 -3.12 -5.20
N PRO A 375 -4.66 -2.75 -4.25
CA PRO A 375 -5.31 -1.43 -4.27
C PRO A 375 -4.36 -0.23 -4.20
N GLN A 376 -3.21 -0.35 -3.53
CA GLN A 376 -2.16 0.68 -3.52
C GLN A 376 -1.61 0.95 -4.92
N LEU A 377 -1.59 -0.07 -5.78
CA LEU A 377 -1.20 0.05 -7.20
C LEU A 377 -2.40 0.37 -8.09
N HIS A 378 -3.42 0.98 -7.50
CA HIS A 378 -4.67 1.34 -8.14
C HIS A 378 -5.35 0.16 -8.87
N ARG A 379 -5.13 -1.10 -8.46
CA ARG A 379 -5.60 -2.31 -9.15
C ARG A 379 -5.23 -2.34 -10.65
N ARG A 380 -3.96 -2.07 -10.96
CA ARG A 380 -3.37 -2.05 -12.30
C ARG A 380 -2.29 -3.13 -12.43
N PRO A 381 -2.46 -4.18 -13.25
CA PRO A 381 -1.49 -5.28 -13.35
C PRO A 381 -0.14 -4.84 -13.96
N GLU A 382 -0.12 -3.83 -14.82
CA GLU A 382 1.09 -3.24 -15.36
C GLU A 382 1.93 -2.57 -14.26
N MET A 383 1.30 -1.97 -13.25
CA MET A 383 2.03 -1.41 -12.09
C MET A 383 2.61 -2.52 -11.20
N VAL A 384 1.95 -3.68 -11.13
CA VAL A 384 2.48 -4.87 -10.45
C VAL A 384 3.77 -5.31 -11.13
N LEU A 385 3.75 -5.45 -12.45
CA LEU A 385 4.94 -5.82 -13.21
C LEU A 385 6.07 -4.81 -13.02
N LEU A 386 5.79 -3.50 -13.11
CA LEU A 386 6.81 -2.46 -12.97
C LEU A 386 7.49 -2.48 -11.59
N ILE A 387 6.74 -2.70 -10.52
CA ILE A 387 7.30 -2.83 -9.17
C ILE A 387 8.12 -4.11 -9.04
N MET A 388 7.63 -5.24 -9.55
CA MET A 388 8.39 -6.49 -9.53
C MET A 388 9.70 -6.37 -10.33
N LEU A 389 9.68 -5.73 -11.50
CA LEU A 389 10.89 -5.47 -12.29
C LEU A 389 11.84 -4.53 -11.55
N PHE A 390 11.32 -3.49 -10.90
CA PHE A 390 12.14 -2.60 -10.07
C PHE A 390 12.82 -3.38 -8.93
N GLU A 391 12.08 -4.19 -8.17
CA GLU A 391 12.63 -4.97 -7.07
C GLU A 391 13.63 -6.04 -7.58
N LEU A 392 13.34 -6.66 -8.72
CA LEU A 392 14.26 -7.59 -9.37
C LEU A 392 15.58 -6.88 -9.71
N VAL A 393 15.51 -5.77 -10.46
CA VAL A 393 16.69 -5.09 -11.01
C VAL A 393 17.50 -4.38 -9.93
N PHE A 394 16.85 -3.73 -8.98
CA PHE A 394 17.53 -2.86 -8.00
C PHE A 394 17.75 -3.50 -6.64
N LEU A 395 16.96 -4.52 -6.26
CA LEU A 395 17.06 -5.14 -4.93
C LEU A 395 17.59 -6.58 -4.97
N LEU A 396 17.30 -7.37 -6.01
CA LEU A 396 17.77 -8.77 -6.10
C LEU A 396 19.00 -8.95 -6.98
N LEU A 397 19.01 -8.32 -8.16
CA LEU A 397 20.06 -8.49 -9.15
C LEU A 397 21.47 -8.10 -8.65
N PRO A 398 21.66 -7.11 -7.74
CA PRO A 398 22.97 -6.85 -7.14
C PRO A 398 23.60 -8.08 -6.46
N TYR A 399 22.78 -8.95 -5.84
CA TYR A 399 23.24 -10.18 -5.20
C TYR A 399 23.72 -11.22 -6.23
N ILE A 400 22.97 -11.37 -7.33
CA ILE A 400 23.33 -12.27 -8.43
C ILE A 400 24.62 -11.78 -9.10
N PHE A 401 24.69 -10.48 -9.38
CA PHE A 401 25.84 -9.82 -9.97
C PHE A 401 27.08 -9.92 -9.09
N PHE A 402 26.96 -9.76 -7.77
CA PHE A 402 28.08 -9.97 -6.86
C PHE A 402 28.70 -11.37 -7.01
N VAL A 403 27.88 -12.42 -6.98
CA VAL A 403 28.37 -13.80 -7.14
C VAL A 403 28.96 -14.00 -8.54
N TRP A 404 28.28 -13.51 -9.58
CA TRP A 404 28.75 -13.66 -10.95
C TRP A 404 30.11 -12.97 -11.19
N PHE A 405 30.28 -11.72 -10.78
CA PHE A 405 31.56 -11.01 -10.93
C PHE A 405 32.68 -11.62 -10.09
N LEU A 406 32.35 -12.12 -8.91
CA LEU A 406 33.31 -12.81 -8.04
C LEU A 406 33.89 -14.04 -8.76
N LEU A 407 33.02 -14.84 -9.39
CA LEU A 407 33.43 -16.02 -10.16
C LEU A 407 34.25 -15.66 -11.42
N GLN A 408 33.97 -14.51 -12.03
CA GLN A 408 34.72 -14.01 -13.19
C GLN A 408 36.04 -13.29 -12.82
N GLY A 409 36.35 -13.12 -11.54
CA GLY A 409 37.55 -12.40 -11.09
C GLY A 409 37.51 -10.88 -11.34
N LEU A 410 36.33 -10.31 -11.61
CA LEU A 410 36.15 -8.89 -11.93
C LEU A 410 36.11 -8.04 -10.65
N LYS A 411 37.29 -7.67 -10.13
CA LYS A 411 37.47 -7.05 -8.80
C LYS A 411 36.64 -5.77 -8.59
N ILE A 412 36.69 -4.83 -9.54
CA ILE A 412 36.00 -3.53 -9.41
C ILE A 412 34.47 -3.72 -9.40
N ALA A 413 33.94 -4.53 -10.33
CA ALA A 413 32.51 -4.81 -10.40
C ALA A 413 32.01 -5.57 -9.16
N THR A 414 32.82 -6.51 -8.66
CA THR A 414 32.54 -7.23 -7.40
C THR A 414 32.45 -6.27 -6.22
N LEU A 415 33.42 -5.35 -6.09
CA LEU A 415 33.43 -4.35 -5.02
C LEU A 415 32.22 -3.42 -5.11
N LEU A 416 31.87 -2.94 -6.30
CA LEU A 416 30.72 -2.05 -6.50
C LEU A 416 29.39 -2.75 -6.15
N SER A 417 29.20 -4.00 -6.56
CA SER A 417 28.04 -4.81 -6.17
C SER A 417 28.00 -5.04 -4.66
N LEU A 418 29.14 -5.30 -4.02
CA LEU A 418 29.22 -5.47 -2.57
C LEU A 418 28.81 -4.20 -1.82
N ILE A 419 29.33 -3.03 -2.23
CA ILE A 419 28.96 -1.74 -1.63
C ILE A 419 27.46 -1.48 -1.82
N THR A 420 26.92 -1.77 -3.00
CA THR A 420 25.49 -1.65 -3.30
C THR A 420 24.65 -2.51 -2.34
N ILE A 421 25.02 -3.79 -2.17
CA ILE A 421 24.38 -4.71 -1.21
C ILE A 421 24.47 -4.16 0.21
N LEU A 422 25.64 -3.68 0.65
CA LEU A 422 25.82 -3.12 1.99
C LEU A 422 24.93 -1.89 2.22
N LEU A 423 24.81 -0.99 1.24
CA LEU A 423 23.92 0.18 1.32
C LEU A 423 22.46 -0.25 1.47
N LEU A 424 22.00 -1.20 0.65
CA LEU A 424 20.64 -1.74 0.73
C LEU A 424 20.38 -2.43 2.07
N SER A 425 21.32 -3.25 2.54
CA SER A 425 21.26 -3.96 3.82
C SER A 425 21.24 -3.01 5.02
N ILE A 426 22.08 -1.97 5.02
CA ILE A 426 22.09 -0.94 6.06
C ILE A 426 20.76 -0.19 6.06
N ALA A 427 20.29 0.28 4.89
CA ALA A 427 19.03 0.99 4.77
C ALA A 427 17.85 0.14 5.28
N ASN A 428 17.83 -1.15 4.93
CA ASN A 428 16.80 -2.08 5.38
C ASN A 428 16.86 -2.33 6.89
N ALA A 429 18.06 -2.51 7.47
CA ALA A 429 18.25 -2.60 8.92
C ALA A 429 17.78 -1.33 9.66
N GLN A 430 17.95 -0.14 9.05
CA GLN A 430 17.40 1.09 9.61
C GLN A 430 15.87 1.08 9.58
N VAL A 431 15.23 0.70 8.47
CA VAL A 431 13.75 0.55 8.39
C VAL A 431 13.24 -0.42 9.45
N TYR A 432 13.94 -1.54 9.64
CA TYR A 432 13.62 -2.51 10.69
C TYR A 432 13.69 -1.87 12.07
N LYS A 433 14.74 -1.10 12.36
CA LYS A 433 14.94 -0.43 13.65
C LYS A 433 13.86 0.60 13.99
N LEU A 434 13.16 1.14 12.99
CA LEU A 434 12.04 2.07 13.21
C LEU A 434 10.80 1.37 13.78
N SER A 435 10.63 0.07 13.52
CA SER A 435 9.43 -0.66 13.92
C SER A 435 9.72 -1.81 14.89
N LEU A 436 10.80 -2.57 14.69
CA LEU A 436 11.22 -3.69 15.52
C LEU A 436 12.12 -3.23 16.66
N GLN A 437 11.94 -3.81 17.84
CA GLN A 437 12.75 -3.53 19.02
C GLN A 437 13.93 -4.50 19.11
N ARG A 438 13.70 -5.80 18.88
CA ARG A 438 14.72 -6.85 19.06
C ARG A 438 15.27 -7.38 17.75
N LEU A 439 14.39 -7.75 16.82
CA LEU A 439 14.76 -8.44 15.58
C LEU A 439 15.24 -7.49 14.47
N TRP A 440 15.57 -6.23 14.79
CA TRP A 440 16.02 -5.29 13.77
C TRP A 440 17.34 -5.66 13.06
N PRO A 441 18.33 -6.34 13.68
CA PRO A 441 19.56 -6.74 12.98
C PRO A 441 19.33 -7.71 11.83
N PHE A 442 18.22 -8.47 11.83
CA PHE A 442 17.85 -9.31 10.69
C PHE A 442 17.59 -8.50 9.42
N GLY A 443 17.44 -7.19 9.51
CA GLY A 443 17.40 -6.29 8.37
C GLY A 443 18.66 -6.34 7.50
N PHE A 444 19.83 -6.69 8.03
CA PHE A 444 21.05 -6.74 7.21
C PHE A 444 21.04 -7.86 6.15
N ILE A 445 20.29 -8.93 6.37
CA ILE A 445 20.32 -10.13 5.53
C ILE A 445 18.97 -10.46 4.86
N SER A 446 17.90 -9.74 5.21
CA SER A 446 16.54 -10.13 4.83
C SER A 446 16.02 -9.55 3.52
N VAL A 447 16.79 -8.70 2.82
CA VAL A 447 16.33 -8.02 1.59
C VAL A 447 15.83 -9.03 0.54
N PRO A 448 16.56 -10.10 0.17
CA PRO A 448 16.06 -11.03 -0.83
C PRO A 448 14.75 -11.73 -0.41
N ALA A 449 14.69 -12.22 0.83
CA ALA A 449 13.50 -12.89 1.36
C ALA A 449 12.28 -11.96 1.40
N GLN A 450 12.48 -10.67 1.69
CA GLN A 450 11.41 -9.68 1.68
C GLN A 450 10.85 -9.43 0.28
N VAL A 451 11.70 -9.35 -0.74
CA VAL A 451 11.25 -9.16 -2.13
C VAL A 451 10.37 -10.33 -2.56
N PHE A 452 10.79 -11.57 -2.30
CA PHE A 452 9.97 -12.74 -2.60
C PHE A 452 8.65 -12.75 -1.82
N ALA A 453 8.68 -12.34 -0.55
CA ALA A 453 7.47 -12.21 0.25
C ALA A 453 6.52 -11.14 -0.30
N ASP A 454 7.02 -9.98 -0.73
CA ASP A 454 6.18 -8.93 -1.34
C ASP A 454 5.60 -9.39 -2.67
N TRP A 455 6.38 -10.07 -3.52
CA TRP A 455 5.87 -10.64 -4.78
C TRP A 455 4.75 -11.63 -4.53
N ALA A 456 4.94 -12.58 -3.61
CA ALA A 456 3.92 -13.57 -3.26
C ALA A 456 2.64 -12.89 -2.76
N LEU A 457 2.76 -11.89 -1.88
CA LEU A 457 1.63 -11.14 -1.34
C LEU A 457 0.94 -10.27 -2.39
N LEU A 458 1.71 -9.62 -3.27
CA LEU A 458 1.21 -8.73 -4.31
C LEU A 458 0.49 -9.52 -5.40
N LEU A 459 1.08 -10.61 -5.88
CA LEU A 459 0.45 -11.50 -6.86
C LEU A 459 -0.80 -12.15 -6.28
N ARG A 460 -0.76 -12.61 -5.01
CA ARG A 460 -1.94 -13.15 -4.34
C ARG A 460 -3.03 -12.09 -4.18
N SER A 461 -2.68 -10.87 -3.75
CA SER A 461 -3.61 -9.75 -3.63
C SER A 461 -4.25 -9.44 -4.99
N MET A 462 -3.46 -9.33 -6.07
CA MET A 462 -3.95 -9.10 -7.42
C MET A 462 -4.91 -10.21 -7.86
N TYR A 463 -4.52 -11.48 -7.72
CA TYR A 463 -5.37 -12.61 -8.06
C TYR A 463 -6.71 -12.57 -7.32
N LEU A 464 -6.69 -12.30 -6.01
CA LEU A 464 -7.92 -12.23 -5.23
C LEU A 464 -8.83 -11.09 -5.68
N TYR A 465 -8.29 -9.92 -6.02
CA TYR A 465 -9.12 -8.80 -6.50
C TYR A 465 -9.66 -9.00 -7.92
N GLU A 466 -8.88 -9.60 -8.81
CA GLU A 466 -9.25 -9.79 -10.22
C GLU A 466 -10.11 -11.02 -10.46
N PHE A 467 -9.84 -12.11 -9.73
CA PHE A 467 -10.37 -13.44 -10.05
C PHE A 467 -11.05 -14.15 -8.87
N ASN A 468 -10.96 -13.63 -7.64
CA ASN A 468 -11.60 -14.23 -6.48
C ASN A 468 -12.21 -13.14 -5.56
N GLU A 469 -12.22 -13.41 -4.26
CA GLU A 469 -12.75 -12.52 -3.23
C GLU A 469 -11.68 -12.23 -2.17
N VAL A 470 -11.70 -11.02 -1.64
CA VAL A 470 -10.88 -10.64 -0.48
C VAL A 470 -11.78 -10.62 0.74
N ILE A 471 -11.69 -11.68 1.55
CA ILE A 471 -12.39 -11.76 2.82
C ILE A 471 -11.54 -11.14 3.92
N TRP A 472 -12.07 -10.14 4.61
CA TRP A 472 -11.43 -9.50 5.75
C TRP A 472 -12.47 -9.30 6.85
N LYS A 473 -12.18 -9.79 8.06
CA LYS A 473 -13.13 -9.81 9.17
C LYS A 473 -14.48 -10.39 8.74
N GLU A 474 -14.45 -11.54 8.06
CA GLU A 474 -15.63 -12.28 7.56
C GLU A 474 -16.48 -11.54 6.51
N ARG A 475 -16.03 -10.39 5.99
CA ARG A 475 -16.75 -9.64 4.95
C ARG A 475 -15.96 -9.59 3.65
N ASN A 476 -16.66 -9.67 2.52
CA ASN A 476 -16.07 -9.53 1.19
C ASN A 476 -15.87 -8.05 0.85
N ILE A 477 -14.59 -7.63 0.79
CA ILE A 477 -14.19 -6.24 0.49
C ILE A 477 -14.34 -5.92 -1.00
N CYS A 478 -14.36 -6.92 -1.88
CA CYS A 478 -14.48 -6.69 -3.31
C CYS A 478 -15.85 -6.12 -3.67
N LEU A 479 -16.94 -6.54 -3.01
CA LEU A 479 -18.30 -6.16 -3.41
C LEU A 479 -18.50 -4.62 -3.50
N PRO A 480 -18.20 -3.81 -2.45
CA PRO A 480 -18.38 -2.36 -2.53
C PRO A 480 -17.41 -1.68 -3.50
N LEU A 481 -16.29 -2.33 -3.82
CA LEU A 481 -15.25 -1.83 -4.73
C LEU A 481 -15.53 -2.15 -6.21
N LEU A 482 -16.47 -3.06 -6.48
CA LEU A 482 -16.87 -3.51 -7.80
C LEU A 482 -18.17 -2.83 -8.28
N THR A 483 -18.91 -2.15 -7.39
CA THR A 483 -20.27 -1.59 -7.61
C THR A 483 -20.34 -0.04 -7.67
N VAL A 484 -19.71 0.60 -8.68
CA VAL A 484 -20.02 2.00 -9.11
C VAL A 484 -19.32 3.16 -8.37
N GLU A 485 -19.40 4.36 -8.95
CA GLU A 485 -18.38 5.38 -9.25
C GLU A 485 -17.46 5.92 -8.14
N LYS A 486 -16.30 6.41 -8.63
CA LYS A 486 -15.23 7.08 -7.90
C LYS A 486 -15.31 8.61 -7.99
N SER A 487 -16.44 9.16 -8.44
CA SER A 487 -16.71 10.58 -8.43
C SER A 487 -17.24 10.94 -7.04
N LEU A 488 -16.52 11.84 -6.38
CA LEU A 488 -17.07 12.56 -5.24
C LEU A 488 -18.27 13.37 -5.77
N PRO A 489 -19.32 13.62 -4.97
CA PRO A 489 -20.21 14.72 -5.29
C PRO A 489 -19.34 15.98 -5.42
N ILE A 490 -19.43 16.64 -6.58
CA ILE A 490 -18.97 18.01 -6.72
C ILE A 490 -19.91 18.79 -5.79
N LEU A 491 -19.39 19.30 -4.68
CA LEU A 491 -20.12 20.29 -3.90
C LEU A 491 -20.26 21.51 -4.82
N ASP A 492 -21.49 21.87 -5.16
CA ASP A 492 -21.79 23.12 -5.84
C ASP A 492 -21.08 24.25 -5.07
N SER A 493 -20.20 24.97 -5.75
CA SER A 493 -19.48 26.11 -5.20
C SER A 493 -20.37 27.36 -5.09
N SER A 494 -21.63 27.18 -4.72
CA SER A 494 -22.60 28.23 -4.48
C SER A 494 -23.23 28.01 -3.11
N ILE A 495 -22.53 28.48 -2.07
CA ILE A 495 -23.04 29.13 -0.85
C ILE A 495 -21.85 29.85 -0.21
#